data_AF-R8AW45-F1
#
_entry.id   AF-R8AW45-F1
#
_cell.length_a   1.000
_cell.length_b   1.000
_cell.length_c   1.000
_cell.angle_alpha   90.00
_cell.angle_beta   90.00
_cell.angle_gamma   90.00
#
_symmetry.space_group_name_H-M   'P 1'
#
loop_
_entity.id
_entity.type
_entity.pdbx_description
1 polymer ?
#
loop_
_entity_poly.entity_id
_entity_poly.type
_entity_poly.pdbx_seq_one_letter_code
_entity_poly.pdbx_strand_id
1 'polypeptide(L)'
;MDFDFDKLAYPETVVIDGVEYKAKRDTSKGKMNIPYSEEPDVGIGDVIVQKAGKREIHLKVTDVQFLEGGSLNVGTNHPNMLTLNVQNTTAEPHLTNRASSTINIGSVSGEMVQIGDQNVQVANVSIKKLVEHVAKSDDKEAKSKLKALLENGTVASLVGAGATTLLGLL
;
A
#
# COMPACT_ATOMS: atom_id res chain seq x y z
N MET A 1 -15.15 19.53 -34.62
CA MET A 1 -15.65 18.24 -35.12
C MET A 1 -16.63 17.73 -34.09
N ASP A 2 -17.89 17.58 -34.49
CA ASP A 2 -18.97 17.04 -33.66
C ASP A 2 -18.65 15.60 -33.32
N PHE A 3 -18.32 15.34 -32.06
CA PHE A 3 -18.23 13.98 -31.59
C PHE A 3 -19.65 13.50 -31.30
N ASP A 4 -20.20 12.67 -32.20
CA ASP A 4 -21.45 11.91 -32.07
C ASP A 4 -21.39 10.93 -30.89
N PHE A 5 -21.33 11.46 -29.67
CA PHE A 5 -21.54 10.71 -28.45
C PHE A 5 -22.95 10.98 -27.95
N ASP A 6 -23.69 9.92 -27.76
CA ASP A 6 -24.99 10.02 -27.10
C ASP A 6 -24.78 10.45 -25.65
N LYS A 7 -25.34 11.60 -25.27
CA LYS A 7 -25.20 12.18 -23.93
C LYS A 7 -25.83 11.30 -22.84
N LEU A 8 -26.71 10.37 -23.19
CA LEU A 8 -27.28 9.38 -22.26
C LEU A 8 -26.35 8.16 -22.12
N ALA A 9 -25.62 7.79 -23.18
CA ALA A 9 -24.66 6.70 -23.15
C ALA A 9 -23.38 7.06 -22.40
N TYR A 10 -22.81 8.25 -22.65
CA TYR A 10 -21.57 8.73 -22.04
C TYR A 10 -21.74 10.16 -21.49
N PRO A 11 -22.44 10.32 -20.36
CA PRO A 11 -22.73 11.62 -19.79
C PRO A 11 -21.48 12.32 -19.20
N GLU A 12 -20.41 11.56 -18.92
CA GLU A 12 -19.26 12.05 -18.18
C GLU A 12 -18.06 12.33 -19.09
N THR A 13 -17.18 13.21 -18.63
CA THR A 13 -15.91 13.52 -19.31
C THR A 13 -14.77 13.24 -18.34
N VAL A 14 -13.78 12.51 -18.81
CA VAL A 14 -12.58 12.15 -18.05
C VAL A 14 -11.35 12.62 -18.81
N VAL A 15 -10.34 13.08 -18.07
CA VAL A 15 -9.06 13.49 -18.61
C VAL A 15 -8.04 12.41 -18.28
N ILE A 16 -7.44 11.84 -19.32
CA ILE A 16 -6.39 10.84 -19.24
C ILE A 16 -5.19 11.40 -19.99
N ASP A 17 -4.04 11.53 -19.31
CA ASP A 17 -2.82 12.12 -19.84
C ASP A 17 -3.03 13.49 -20.56
N GLY A 18 -3.91 14.32 -19.98
CA GLY A 18 -4.26 15.64 -20.56
C GLY A 18 -5.22 15.59 -21.75
N VAL A 19 -5.62 14.42 -22.23
CA VAL A 19 -6.60 14.24 -23.30
C VAL A 19 -7.99 13.98 -22.72
N GLU A 20 -9.00 14.69 -23.23
CA GLU A 20 -10.39 14.57 -22.77
C GLU A 20 -11.12 13.45 -23.52
N TYR A 21 -11.65 12.49 -22.77
CA TYR A 21 -12.43 11.37 -23.26
C TYR A 21 -13.85 11.39 -22.69
N LYS A 22 -14.81 10.88 -23.47
CA LYS A 22 -16.15 10.59 -22.97
C LYS A 22 -16.14 9.27 -22.23
N ALA A 23 -16.83 9.25 -21.09
CA ALA A 23 -16.84 8.09 -20.23
C ALA A 23 -18.22 7.83 -19.62
N LYS A 24 -18.43 6.59 -19.25
CA LYS A 24 -19.54 6.14 -18.42
C LYS A 24 -18.98 5.47 -17.18
N ARG A 25 -19.20 6.07 -16.01
CA ARG A 25 -18.82 5.47 -14.74
C ARG A 25 -19.98 4.75 -14.09
N ASP A 26 -19.69 3.58 -13.56
CA ASP A 26 -20.56 2.78 -12.72
C ASP A 26 -20.06 2.88 -11.27
N THR A 27 -20.58 3.85 -10.52
CA THR A 27 -20.10 4.20 -9.17
C THR A 27 -20.24 3.05 -8.18
N SER A 28 -21.21 2.15 -8.38
CA SER A 28 -21.44 0.98 -7.52
C SER A 28 -20.39 -0.12 -7.71
N LYS A 29 -19.84 -0.25 -8.92
CA LYS A 29 -18.83 -1.28 -9.24
C LYS A 29 -17.41 -0.73 -9.32
N GLY A 30 -17.24 0.59 -9.24
CA GLY A 30 -15.94 1.24 -9.46
C GLY A 30 -15.42 1.05 -10.88
N LYS A 31 -16.30 0.76 -11.85
CA LYS A 31 -15.94 0.53 -13.25
C LYS A 31 -16.19 1.78 -14.07
N MET A 32 -15.31 2.07 -15.02
CA MET A 32 -15.43 3.18 -15.94
C MET A 32 -15.19 2.66 -17.36
N ASN A 33 -16.12 2.94 -18.25
CA ASN A 33 -16.07 2.54 -19.66
C ASN A 33 -15.84 3.78 -20.51
N ILE A 34 -14.83 3.72 -21.37
CA ILE A 34 -14.33 4.83 -22.17
C ILE A 34 -14.19 4.35 -23.60
N PRO A 35 -15.07 4.76 -24.53
CA PRO A 35 -14.88 4.47 -25.93
C PRO A 35 -13.68 5.25 -26.48
N TYR A 36 -12.80 4.57 -27.21
CA TYR A 36 -11.58 5.16 -27.76
C TYR A 36 -11.38 4.77 -29.24
N SER A 37 -10.76 5.68 -30.00
CA SER A 37 -10.27 5.37 -31.37
C SER A 37 -8.78 5.10 -31.38
N GLU A 38 -8.02 5.92 -30.65
CA GLU A 38 -6.59 5.76 -30.42
C GLU A 38 -6.41 5.26 -28.99
N GLU A 39 -5.52 4.29 -28.79
CA GLU A 39 -5.28 3.68 -27.48
C GLU A 39 -4.75 4.76 -26.52
N PRO A 40 -5.50 5.10 -25.45
CA PRO A 40 -5.03 6.09 -24.49
C PRO A 40 -3.87 5.51 -23.68
N ASP A 41 -2.85 6.33 -23.41
CA ASP A 41 -1.73 5.98 -22.54
C ASP A 41 -2.21 6.01 -21.08
N VAL A 42 -2.64 4.86 -20.58
CA VAL A 42 -3.14 4.71 -19.20
C VAL A 42 -2.79 3.34 -18.64
N GLY A 43 -2.11 3.35 -17.50
CA GLY A 43 -1.68 2.16 -16.79
C GLY A 43 -2.35 1.99 -15.43
N ILE A 44 -2.04 0.86 -14.81
CA ILE A 44 -2.41 0.61 -13.41
C ILE A 44 -1.57 1.52 -12.51
N GLY A 45 -2.22 2.26 -11.63
CA GLY A 45 -1.58 3.21 -10.73
C GLY A 45 -1.66 4.66 -11.18
N ASP A 46 -2.04 4.92 -12.44
CA ASP A 46 -2.24 6.27 -12.95
C ASP A 46 -3.44 6.97 -12.30
N VAL A 47 -3.37 8.30 -12.30
CA VAL A 47 -4.43 9.16 -11.75
C VAL A 47 -5.10 9.87 -12.90
N ILE A 48 -6.39 9.57 -13.10
CA ILE A 48 -7.23 10.21 -14.11
C ILE A 48 -8.18 11.21 -13.43
N VAL A 49 -8.59 12.24 -14.17
CA VAL A 49 -9.44 13.31 -13.63
C VAL A 49 -10.82 13.24 -14.26
N GLN A 50 -11.82 12.87 -13.48
CA GLN A 50 -13.22 12.90 -13.91
C GLN A 50 -13.81 14.29 -13.65
N LYS A 51 -14.35 14.93 -14.70
CA LYS A 51 -15.10 16.18 -14.59
C LYS A 51 -16.57 15.89 -14.28
N ALA A 52 -16.97 16.11 -13.04
CA ALA A 52 -18.36 16.02 -12.58
C ALA A 52 -18.94 17.44 -12.40
N GLY A 53 -19.49 17.99 -13.49
CA GLY A 53 -20.03 19.36 -13.51
C GLY A 53 -18.93 20.41 -13.35
N LYS A 54 -18.93 21.16 -12.23
CA LYS A 54 -17.89 22.16 -11.89
C LYS A 54 -16.76 21.61 -11.01
N ARG A 55 -16.80 20.32 -10.65
CA ARG A 55 -15.86 19.69 -9.74
C ARG A 55 -15.03 18.65 -10.48
N GLU A 56 -13.78 18.55 -10.09
CA GLU A 56 -12.83 17.56 -10.59
C GLU A 56 -12.69 16.47 -9.53
N ILE A 57 -12.82 15.22 -9.94
CA ILE A 57 -12.68 14.04 -9.08
C ILE A 57 -11.44 13.30 -9.54
N HIS A 58 -10.45 13.19 -8.66
CA HIS A 58 -9.26 12.40 -8.93
C HIS A 58 -9.53 10.93 -8.64
N LEU A 59 -9.30 10.11 -9.66
CA LEU A 59 -9.53 8.68 -9.64
C LEU A 59 -8.21 7.97 -9.91
N LYS A 60 -7.86 7.03 -9.05
CA LYS A 60 -6.72 6.16 -9.26
C LYS A 60 -7.15 4.90 -10.00
N VAL A 61 -6.45 4.55 -11.06
CA VAL A 61 -6.68 3.35 -11.85
C VAL A 61 -6.10 2.14 -11.10
N THR A 62 -6.94 1.15 -10.84
CA THR A 62 -6.54 -0.09 -10.17
C THR A 62 -6.40 -1.27 -11.13
N ASP A 63 -7.07 -1.21 -12.28
CA ASP A 63 -7.06 -2.25 -13.30
C ASP A 63 -7.45 -1.64 -14.65
N VAL A 64 -6.88 -2.17 -15.74
CA VAL A 64 -7.03 -1.65 -17.10
C VAL A 64 -7.37 -2.81 -18.04
N GLN A 65 -8.44 -2.68 -18.82
CA GLN A 65 -8.85 -3.67 -19.81
C GLN A 65 -9.21 -2.99 -21.12
N PHE A 66 -8.47 -3.33 -22.18
CA PHE A 66 -8.75 -2.89 -23.54
C PHE A 66 -9.59 -3.94 -24.25
N LEU A 67 -10.78 -3.55 -24.72
CA LEU A 67 -11.73 -4.39 -25.44
C LEU A 67 -11.90 -3.86 -26.87
N GLU A 68 -11.18 -4.45 -27.81
CA GLU A 68 -11.32 -4.18 -29.24
C GLU A 68 -12.72 -4.58 -29.71
N GLY A 69 -13.44 -3.69 -30.39
CA GLY A 69 -14.84 -3.92 -30.79
C GLY A 69 -15.86 -3.90 -29.63
N GLY A 70 -15.43 -3.60 -28.40
CA GLY A 70 -16.26 -3.71 -27.20
C GLY A 70 -17.36 -2.66 -27.04
N SER A 71 -17.36 -1.59 -27.83
CA SER A 71 -18.39 -0.54 -27.75
C SER A 71 -19.70 -0.92 -28.42
N LEU A 72 -19.66 -1.89 -29.36
CA LEU A 72 -20.76 -2.27 -30.25
C LEU A 72 -21.40 -1.08 -30.99
N ASN A 73 -20.68 0.05 -31.12
CA ASN A 73 -21.17 1.34 -31.63
C ASN A 73 -22.43 1.87 -30.90
N VAL A 74 -22.62 1.50 -29.63
CA VAL A 74 -23.76 1.97 -28.84
C VAL A 74 -23.44 3.36 -28.28
N GLY A 75 -24.00 4.39 -28.91
CA GLY A 75 -23.85 5.79 -28.49
C GLY A 75 -22.47 6.40 -28.75
N THR A 76 -21.70 5.79 -29.66
CA THR A 76 -20.38 6.25 -30.14
C THR A 76 -20.08 5.65 -31.51
N ASN A 77 -19.31 6.35 -32.35
CA ASN A 77 -18.74 5.81 -33.60
C ASN A 77 -17.38 5.10 -33.38
N HIS A 78 -16.91 5.01 -32.14
CA HIS A 78 -15.64 4.38 -31.82
C HIS A 78 -15.85 2.88 -31.56
N PRO A 79 -15.17 1.98 -32.28
CA PRO A 79 -15.38 0.54 -32.15
C PRO A 79 -14.83 -0.03 -30.84
N ASN A 80 -13.80 0.58 -30.27
CA ASN A 80 -13.09 0.03 -29.11
C ASN A 80 -13.59 0.61 -27.79
N MET A 81 -13.48 -0.19 -26.73
CA MET A 81 -13.88 0.18 -25.38
C MET A 81 -12.74 -0.07 -24.41
N LEU A 82 -12.40 0.94 -23.62
CA LEU A 82 -11.48 0.83 -22.50
C LEU A 82 -12.32 0.72 -21.23
N THR A 83 -12.13 -0.36 -20.49
CA THR A 83 -12.73 -0.57 -19.17
C THR A 83 -11.65 -0.39 -18.10
N LEU A 84 -11.80 0.62 -17.28
CA LEU A 84 -10.95 0.90 -16.13
C LEU A 84 -11.68 0.54 -14.84
N ASN A 85 -11.01 -0.14 -13.91
CA ASN A 85 -11.43 -0.09 -12.52
C ASN A 85 -10.74 1.11 -11.86
N VAL A 86 -11.53 1.93 -11.17
CA VAL A 86 -11.10 3.21 -10.63
C VAL A 86 -11.54 3.37 -9.19
N GLN A 87 -10.60 3.77 -8.34
CA GLN A 87 -10.83 4.10 -6.94
C GLN A 87 -10.84 5.61 -6.75
N ASN A 88 -11.80 6.12 -5.98
CA ASN A 88 -11.90 7.55 -5.70
C ASN A 88 -10.95 7.97 -4.59
N THR A 89 -9.83 8.59 -4.97
CA THR A 89 -8.82 9.13 -4.05
C THR A 89 -9.30 10.41 -3.35
N THR A 90 -10.20 11.16 -4.00
CA THR A 90 -10.77 12.41 -3.43
C THR A 90 -11.82 12.12 -2.34
N ALA A 91 -12.38 10.92 -2.30
CA ALA A 91 -13.32 10.48 -1.26
C ALA A 91 -12.61 9.96 0.00
N GLU A 92 -11.30 9.67 -0.05
CA GLU A 92 -10.53 9.17 1.10
C GLU A 92 -10.68 10.01 2.39
N PRO A 93 -10.68 11.36 2.37
CA PRO A 93 -10.91 12.15 3.59
C PRO A 93 -12.36 12.13 4.11
N HIS A 94 -13.32 11.62 3.33
CA HIS A 94 -14.75 11.60 3.67
C HIS A 94 -15.34 10.20 3.87
N LEU A 95 -14.56 9.12 3.64
CA LEU A 95 -14.93 7.76 3.99
C LEU A 95 -14.70 7.53 5.49
N THR A 96 -15.61 8.04 6.32
CA THR A 96 -15.60 7.98 7.79
C THR A 96 -15.87 6.59 8.37
N ASN A 97 -15.56 5.50 7.66
CA ASN A 97 -15.79 4.16 8.18
C ASN A 97 -14.54 3.28 8.07
N ARG A 98 -13.46 3.71 8.70
CA ARG A 98 -12.69 2.75 9.49
C ARG A 98 -13.42 2.67 10.82
N ALA A 99 -13.92 1.49 11.20
CA ALA A 99 -14.41 1.26 12.54
C ALA A 99 -13.32 1.72 13.52
N SER A 100 -13.51 2.88 14.14
CA SER A 100 -12.58 3.40 15.13
C SER A 100 -12.77 2.54 16.38
N SER A 101 -11.94 1.52 16.53
CA SER A 101 -11.86 0.80 17.79
C SER A 101 -11.21 1.74 18.81
N THR A 102 -12.03 2.41 19.61
CA THR A 102 -11.55 3.13 20.79
C THR A 102 -11.03 2.08 21.78
N ILE A 103 -9.71 1.93 21.89
CA ILE A 103 -9.07 1.05 22.87
C ILE A 103 -8.69 1.89 24.09
N ASN A 104 -9.46 1.76 25.17
CA ASN A 104 -9.14 2.39 26.46
C ASN A 104 -8.12 1.52 27.20
N ILE A 105 -6.91 2.02 27.43
CA ILE A 105 -5.85 1.30 28.13
C ILE A 105 -5.66 1.93 29.52
N GLY A 106 -6.14 1.24 30.56
CA GLY A 106 -6.20 1.78 31.93
C GLY A 106 -4.85 1.91 32.63
N SER A 107 -3.92 0.99 32.39
CA SER A 107 -2.52 1.09 32.83
C SER A 107 -1.65 0.13 32.03
N VAL A 108 -0.47 0.60 31.61
CA VAL A 108 0.55 -0.21 30.94
C VAL A 108 1.79 -0.24 31.80
N SER A 109 2.22 -1.44 32.20
CA SER A 109 3.49 -1.67 32.90
C SER A 109 4.41 -2.60 32.11
N GLY A 110 4.52 -2.37 30.79
CA GLY A 110 5.44 -3.09 29.91
C GLY A 110 6.27 -2.10 29.08
N GLU A 111 7.58 -2.36 28.93
CA GLU A 111 8.51 -1.50 28.17
C GLU A 111 8.25 -1.49 26.65
N MET A 112 7.45 -2.42 26.12
CA MET A 112 7.17 -2.55 24.69
C MET A 112 5.69 -2.82 24.43
N VAL A 113 4.87 -1.77 24.37
CA VAL A 113 3.47 -1.87 23.94
C VAL A 113 3.29 -1.16 22.61
N GLN A 114 2.78 -1.90 21.62
CA GLN A 114 2.41 -1.37 20.31
C GLN A 114 0.92 -1.64 20.06
N ILE A 115 0.17 -0.61 19.68
CA ILE A 115 -1.27 -0.67 19.41
C ILE A 115 -1.53 -0.04 18.05
N GLY A 116 -2.16 -0.77 17.12
CA GLY A 116 -2.39 -0.34 15.73
C GLY A 116 -2.21 -1.47 14.71
N ASP A 117 -2.30 -1.15 13.42
CA ASP A 117 -2.06 -2.07 12.30
C ASP A 117 -0.64 -1.87 11.72
N GLN A 118 -0.01 -2.93 11.20
CA GLN A 118 1.39 -2.95 10.72
C GLN A 118 2.47 -2.59 11.76
N ASN A 119 2.26 -3.00 13.01
CA ASN A 119 3.26 -2.87 14.07
C ASN A 119 4.45 -3.82 13.84
N VAL A 120 5.66 -3.27 13.76
CA VAL A 120 6.92 -4.02 13.75
C VAL A 120 7.67 -3.72 15.05
N GLN A 121 7.89 -4.74 15.89
CA GLN A 121 8.72 -4.63 17.08
C GLN A 121 10.17 -4.93 16.72
N VAL A 122 10.98 -3.88 16.58
CA VAL A 122 12.42 -4.01 16.42
C VAL A 122 13.06 -3.91 17.80
N ALA A 123 13.29 -5.05 18.45
CA ALA A 123 14.01 -5.12 19.72
C ALA A 123 15.53 -5.02 19.47
N ASN A 124 16.06 -3.79 19.53
CA ASN A 124 17.51 -3.56 19.48
C ASN A 124 18.15 -3.86 20.84
N VAL A 125 18.48 -5.12 21.09
CA VAL A 125 19.25 -5.51 22.27
C VAL A 125 20.73 -5.57 21.91
N SER A 126 21.55 -4.74 22.55
CA SER A 126 22.99 -4.85 22.42
C SER A 126 23.48 -6.20 22.93
N ILE A 127 24.43 -6.83 22.24
CA ILE A 127 25.06 -8.10 22.65
C ILE A 127 25.53 -8.06 24.12
N LYS A 128 26.02 -6.91 24.59
CA LYS A 128 26.38 -6.71 26.00
C LYS A 128 25.21 -6.91 26.97
N LYS A 129 24.05 -6.29 26.69
CA LYS A 129 22.86 -6.45 27.54
C LYS A 129 22.36 -7.89 27.54
N LEU A 130 22.43 -8.57 26.40
CA LEU A 130 22.07 -9.99 26.29
C LEU A 130 22.97 -10.85 27.17
N VAL A 131 24.30 -10.65 27.09
CA VAL A 131 25.29 -11.37 27.88
C VAL A 131 25.13 -11.08 29.37
N GLU A 132 24.89 -9.84 29.77
CA GLU A 132 24.62 -9.49 31.18
C GLU A 132 23.35 -10.15 31.73
N HIS A 133 22.28 -10.28 30.93
CA HIS A 133 21.06 -10.95 31.36
C HIS A 133 21.25 -12.46 31.46
N VAL A 134 21.98 -13.07 30.53
CA VAL A 134 22.29 -14.51 30.58
C VAL A 134 23.27 -14.82 31.73
N ALA A 135 24.24 -13.95 31.99
CA ALA A 135 25.15 -14.06 33.13
C ALA A 135 24.42 -13.96 34.48
N LYS A 136 23.42 -13.08 34.57
CA LYS A 136 22.54 -12.93 35.75
C LYS A 136 21.50 -14.05 35.87
N SER A 137 21.26 -14.83 34.82
CA SER A 137 20.39 -16.00 34.86
C SER A 137 21.10 -17.17 35.54
N ASP A 138 20.37 -18.00 36.29
CA ASP A 138 20.92 -19.19 36.97
C ASP A 138 21.11 -20.40 36.03
N ASP A 139 20.82 -20.25 34.74
CA ASP A 139 20.90 -21.31 33.75
C ASP A 139 22.35 -21.55 33.26
N LYS A 140 22.94 -22.66 33.69
CA LYS A 140 24.30 -23.07 33.30
C LYS A 140 24.42 -23.45 31.82
N GLU A 141 23.37 -23.99 31.21
CA GLU A 141 23.41 -24.37 29.80
C GLU A 141 23.40 -23.12 28.91
N ALA A 142 22.57 -22.13 29.24
CA ALA A 142 22.52 -20.87 28.51
C ALA A 142 23.88 -20.14 28.52
N LYS A 143 24.55 -20.09 29.68
CA LYS A 143 25.92 -19.54 29.79
C LYS A 143 26.92 -20.31 28.95
N SER A 144 26.88 -21.64 29.00
CA SER A 144 27.78 -22.49 28.23
C SER A 144 27.59 -22.34 26.73
N LYS A 145 26.35 -22.22 26.24
CA LYS A 145 26.06 -21.99 24.82
C LYS A 145 26.46 -20.60 24.37
N LEU A 146 26.22 -19.58 25.20
CA LEU A 146 26.62 -18.20 24.88
C LEU A 146 28.15 -18.05 24.86
N LYS A 147 28.85 -18.74 25.77
CA LYS A 147 30.31 -18.83 25.77
C LYS A 147 30.83 -19.47 24.48
N ALA A 148 30.29 -20.62 24.08
CA ALA A 148 30.67 -21.28 22.83
C ALA A 148 30.37 -20.43 21.58
N LEU A 149 29.31 -19.61 21.62
CA LEU A 149 28.96 -18.69 20.55
C LEU A 149 29.95 -17.52 20.46
N LEU A 150 30.39 -16.97 21.60
CA LEU A 150 31.42 -15.91 21.66
C LEU A 150 32.83 -16.42 21.32
N GLU A 151 33.12 -17.70 21.56
CA GLU A 151 34.37 -18.36 21.16
C GLU A 151 34.42 -18.76 19.68
N ASN A 152 33.29 -18.69 18.97
CA ASN A 152 33.27 -18.96 17.54
C ASN A 152 34.01 -17.85 16.77
N GLY A 153 34.99 -18.21 15.94
CA GLY A 153 35.83 -17.26 15.21
C GLY A 153 35.06 -16.24 14.37
N THR A 154 33.89 -16.60 13.82
CA THR A 154 33.06 -15.68 13.02
C THR A 154 32.36 -14.64 13.90
N VAL A 155 31.85 -15.06 15.06
CA VAL A 155 31.19 -14.15 16.03
C VAL A 155 32.23 -13.29 16.74
N ALA A 156 33.37 -13.88 17.12
CA ALA A 156 34.51 -13.17 17.68
C ALA A 156 35.08 -12.12 16.71
N SER A 157 35.06 -12.39 15.40
CA SER A 157 35.46 -11.41 14.38
C SER A 157 34.44 -10.27 14.22
N LEU A 158 33.14 -10.54 14.40
CA LEU A 158 32.09 -9.53 14.33
C LEU A 158 32.08 -8.61 15.57
N VAL A 159 32.31 -9.19 16.74
CA VAL A 159 32.31 -8.49 18.03
C VAL A 159 33.71 -7.90 18.34
N GLY A 160 34.74 -8.39 17.67
CA GLY A 160 36.12 -7.94 17.78
C GLY A 160 36.68 -8.06 19.19
N ALA A 161 37.41 -7.04 19.64
CA ALA A 161 37.96 -6.95 20.99
C ALA A 161 36.90 -6.94 22.12
N GLY A 162 35.61 -6.80 21.77
CA GLY A 162 34.50 -6.93 22.71
C GLY A 162 34.22 -8.37 23.15
N ALA A 163 34.66 -9.38 22.38
CA ALA A 163 34.35 -10.78 22.70
C ALA A 163 34.96 -11.22 24.03
N THR A 164 36.20 -10.81 24.32
CA THR A 164 36.89 -11.14 25.58
C THR A 164 36.28 -10.45 26.80
N THR A 165 35.79 -9.22 26.65
CA THR A 165 35.10 -8.51 27.75
C THR A 165 33.71 -9.10 28.04
N LEU A 166 33.02 -9.62 27.02
CA LEU A 166 31.75 -10.33 27.18
C LEU A 166 31.93 -11.73 27.77
N LEU A 167 32.99 -12.43 27.38
CA LEU A 167 33.37 -13.72 27.99
C LEU A 167 33.73 -13.58 29.47
N GLY A 168 34.31 -12.45 29.89
CA GLY A 168 34.61 -12.18 31.30
C GLY A 168 33.39 -11.83 32.15
N LEU A 169 32.23 -11.55 31.53
CA LEU A 169 30.96 -11.28 32.22
C LEU A 169 30.12 -12.55 32.45
N LEU A 170 30.44 -13.66 31.78
CA LEU A 170 29.74 -14.95 31.80
C LEU A 170 30.34 -15.93 32.81
#